data_AF-A0A0X3X0T6-F1
#
_entry.id   AF-A0A0X3X0T6-F1
#
_cell.length_a   1.000
_cell.length_b   1.000
_cell.length_c   1.000
_cell.angle_alpha   90.00
_cell.angle_beta   90.00
_cell.angle_gamma   90.00
#
_symmetry.space_group_name_H-M   'P 1'
#
loop_
_entity.id
_entity.type
_entity.pdbx_description
1 polymer ?
#
loop_
_entity_poly.entity_id
_entity_poly.type
_entity_poly.pdbx_seq_one_letter_code
_entity_poly.pdbx_strand_id
1 'polypeptide(L)'
;MPPGPRTSSPRFASTRGRADLPVLTSAAVLVEVIHPKINDAALTWTLSRLRVEPVTQAIAQSAATLLRTAGLHGHKCAIDAMLCATALAQPGRVTILTSDVEDIAMLSSDHSRIVTEKV
;
A
#
# COMPACT_ATOMS: atom_id res chain seq x y z
N MET A 1 24.67 -13.79 6.47
CA MET A 1 23.35 -14.14 7.02
C MET A 1 22.30 -13.45 6.16
N PRO A 2 21.48 -14.17 5.36
CA PRO A 2 20.33 -13.55 4.72
C PRO A 2 19.31 -13.17 5.80
N PRO A 3 18.60 -12.02 5.67
CA PRO A 3 17.54 -11.67 6.59
C PRO A 3 16.44 -12.75 6.53
N GLY A 4 15.96 -13.18 7.70
CA GLY A 4 14.86 -14.14 7.81
C GLY A 4 13.58 -13.62 7.14
N PRO A 5 12.60 -14.49 6.87
CA PRO A 5 11.35 -14.10 6.22
C PRO A 5 10.67 -13.03 7.07
N ARG A 6 10.59 -11.80 6.53
CA ARG A 6 9.80 -10.73 7.13
C ARG A 6 8.34 -11.16 7.08
N THR A 7 7.71 -11.27 8.25
CA THR A 7 6.27 -11.36 8.34
C THR A 7 5.70 -10.04 7.83
N SER A 8 5.14 -10.03 6.62
CA SER A 8 4.53 -8.86 6.01
C SER A 8 3.26 -8.49 6.78
N SER A 9 3.34 -7.42 7.57
CA SER A 9 2.16 -6.81 8.19
C SER A 9 1.28 -6.18 7.10
N PRO A 10 -0.05 -6.19 7.26
CA PRO A 10 -0.94 -5.64 6.26
C PRO A 10 -0.77 -4.12 6.12
N ARG A 11 -0.69 -3.65 4.86
CA ARG A 11 -0.47 -2.24 4.48
C ARG A 11 -1.78 -1.61 4.02
N PHE A 12 -2.12 -0.43 4.53
CA PHE A 12 -3.39 0.23 4.22
C PHE A 12 -3.18 1.68 3.80
N ALA A 13 -4.09 2.22 2.99
CA ALA A 13 -4.13 3.63 2.68
C ALA A 13 -5.45 4.23 3.21
N SER A 14 -5.37 5.42 3.78
CA SER A 14 -6.51 6.22 4.19
C SER A 14 -6.48 7.54 3.43
N THR A 15 -7.64 8.08 3.07
CA THR A 15 -7.75 9.41 2.48
C THR A 15 -8.01 10.42 3.60
N ARG A 16 -7.19 11.47 3.71
CA ARG A 16 -7.40 12.52 4.71
C ARG A 16 -8.29 13.62 4.13
N GLY A 17 -9.56 13.60 4.52
CA GLY A 17 -10.55 14.64 4.23
C GLY A 17 -11.91 14.29 4.85
N ARG A 18 -12.22 14.87 6.02
CA ARG A 18 -13.40 14.59 6.87
C ARG A 18 -13.45 13.16 7.44
N ALA A 19 -13.87 13.07 8.69
CA ALA A 19 -13.72 11.92 9.60
C ALA A 19 -14.53 10.65 9.25
N ASP A 20 -15.03 10.51 8.02
CA ASP A 20 -15.90 9.40 7.58
C ASP A 20 -15.48 8.75 6.25
N LEU A 21 -14.27 9.02 5.75
CA LEU A 21 -13.82 8.39 4.49
C LEU A 21 -13.37 6.93 4.69
N PRO A 22 -13.77 6.02 3.79
CA PRO A 22 -13.44 4.61 3.88
C PRO A 22 -11.92 4.39 3.78
N VAL A 23 -11.37 3.63 4.73
CA VAL A 23 -10.00 3.10 4.62
C VAL A 23 -9.99 2.13 3.43
N LEU A 24 -8.98 2.25 2.58
CA LEU A 24 -8.87 1.46 1.37
C LEU A 24 -7.54 0.74 1.29
N THR A 25 -7.49 -0.28 0.44
CA THR A 25 -6.23 -0.96 0.11
C THR A 25 -6.22 -1.36 -1.36
N SER A 26 -5.03 -1.64 -1.87
CA SER A 26 -4.88 -2.20 -3.20
C SER A 26 -5.17 -3.70 -3.16
N ALA A 27 -5.86 -4.23 -4.17
CA ALA A 27 -6.06 -5.67 -4.31
C ALA A 27 -4.73 -6.46 -4.32
N ALA A 28 -3.62 -5.85 -4.72
CA ALA A 28 -2.30 -6.46 -4.65
C ALA A 28 -1.82 -6.75 -3.21
N VAL A 29 -2.23 -5.94 -2.22
CA VAL A 29 -1.88 -6.16 -0.82
C VAL A 29 -2.53 -7.44 -0.28
N LEU A 30 -3.70 -7.83 -0.80
CA LEU A 30 -4.34 -9.08 -0.40
C LEU A 30 -3.43 -10.28 -0.67
N VAL A 31 -2.65 -10.24 -1.76
CA VAL A 31 -1.71 -11.32 -2.10
C VAL A 31 -0.52 -11.35 -1.14
N GLU A 32 -0.08 -10.19 -0.65
CA GLU A 32 1.05 -10.07 0.28
C GLU A 32 0.73 -10.60 1.69
N VAL A 33 -0.51 -10.42 2.10
CA VAL A 33 -0.98 -10.71 3.46
C VAL A 33 -1.30 -12.21 3.62
N ILE A 34 -1.54 -12.94 2.53
CA ILE A 34 -1.83 -14.38 2.58
C ILE A 34 -0.55 -15.16 2.94
N HIS A 35 -0.52 -15.76 4.13
CA HIS A 35 0.53 -16.68 4.55
C HIS A 35 -0.05 -17.85 5.38
N PRO A 36 0.61 -19.01 5.49
CA PRO A 36 0.04 -20.23 6.12
C PRO A 36 -0.37 -20.12 7.59
N LYS A 37 -0.04 -19.02 8.27
CA LYS A 37 -0.35 -18.78 9.68
C LYS A 37 -1.37 -17.66 9.85
N ILE A 38 -1.99 -17.19 8.77
CA ILE A 38 -2.96 -16.11 8.85
C ILE A 38 -4.24 -16.60 9.52
N ASN A 39 -4.82 -15.74 10.35
CA ASN A 39 -6.15 -15.97 10.89
C ASN A 39 -7.18 -15.49 9.85
N ASP A 40 -7.72 -16.42 9.08
CA ASP A 40 -8.68 -16.12 8.01
C ASP A 40 -9.90 -15.34 8.52
N ALA A 41 -10.42 -15.68 9.70
CA ALA A 41 -11.57 -14.97 10.27
C ALA A 41 -11.22 -13.51 10.62
N ALA A 42 -10.04 -13.26 11.17
CA ALA A 42 -9.55 -11.90 11.44
C ALA A 42 -9.29 -11.12 10.14
N LEU A 43 -8.76 -11.79 9.11
CA LEU A 43 -8.55 -11.18 7.79
C LEU A 43 -9.89 -10.82 7.14
N THR A 44 -10.85 -11.74 7.06
CA THR A 44 -12.19 -11.48 6.49
C THR A 44 -12.91 -10.35 7.24
N TRP A 45 -12.86 -10.35 8.57
CA TRP A 45 -13.43 -9.26 9.36
C TRP A 45 -12.76 -7.91 9.04
N THR A 46 -11.43 -7.88 8.93
CA THR A 46 -10.68 -6.66 8.57
C THR A 46 -11.08 -6.17 7.18
N LEU A 47 -11.10 -7.07 6.19
CA LEU A 47 -11.48 -6.74 4.81
C LEU A 47 -12.92 -6.23 4.69
N SER A 48 -13.84 -6.69 5.55
CA SER A 48 -15.23 -6.20 5.56
C SER A 48 -15.36 -4.71 5.88
N ARG A 49 -14.33 -4.11 6.48
CA ARG A 49 -14.27 -2.68 6.85
C ARG A 49 -13.45 -1.84 5.88
N LEU A 50 -12.91 -2.45 4.81
CA LEU A 50 -12.03 -1.81 3.85
C LEU A 50 -12.64 -1.77 2.47
N ARG A 51 -12.37 -0.70 1.73
CA ARG A 51 -12.62 -0.66 0.29
C ARG A 51 -11.39 -1.22 -0.44
N VAL A 52 -11.55 -2.33 -1.13
CA VAL A 52 -10.46 -2.93 -1.93
C VAL A 52 -10.53 -2.39 -3.35
N GLU A 53 -9.47 -1.69 -3.78
CA GLU A 53 -9.36 -1.13 -5.12
C GLU A 53 -8.64 -2.08 -6.08
N PRO A 54 -9.15 -2.27 -7.31
CA PRO A 54 -8.49 -3.12 -8.29
C PRO A 54 -7.18 -2.49 -8.79
N VAL A 55 -6.21 -3.36 -9.12
CA VAL A 55 -5.03 -2.93 -9.87
C VAL A 55 -5.37 -2.92 -11.35
N THR A 56 -5.69 -1.75 -11.88
CA THR A 56 -5.90 -1.55 -13.32
C THR A 56 -4.57 -1.36 -14.06
N GLN A 57 -4.59 -1.42 -15.39
CA GLN A 57 -3.41 -1.10 -16.21
C GLN A 57 -2.87 0.30 -15.92
N ALA A 58 -3.74 1.30 -15.70
CA ALA A 58 -3.33 2.66 -15.37
C ALA A 58 -2.61 2.74 -14.02
N ILE A 59 -3.10 2.02 -13.01
CA ILE A 59 -2.44 1.89 -11.70
C ILE A 59 -1.08 1.22 -11.87
N ALA A 60 -1.00 0.12 -12.62
CA ALA A 60 0.26 -0.58 -12.86
C ALA A 60 1.30 0.31 -13.58
N GLN A 61 0.88 1.10 -14.56
CA GLN A 61 1.75 2.07 -15.24
C GLN A 61 2.23 3.17 -14.30
N SER A 62 1.33 3.72 -13.47
CA SER A 62 1.69 4.71 -12.46
C SER A 62 2.68 4.14 -11.43
N ALA A 63 2.47 2.92 -10.95
CA ALA A 63 3.39 2.22 -10.07
C ALA A 63 4.78 2.02 -10.71
N ALA A 64 4.83 1.64 -11.98
CA ALA A 64 6.09 1.51 -12.72
C ALA A 64 6.83 2.85 -12.82
N THR A 65 6.11 3.96 -12.99
CA THR A 65 6.70 5.31 -12.96
C THR A 65 7.25 5.64 -11.57
N LEU A 66 6.51 5.37 -10.50
CA LEU A 66 6.99 5.57 -9.12
C LEU A 66 8.31 4.83 -8.87
N LEU A 67 8.39 3.56 -9.27
CA LEU A 67 9.61 2.75 -9.13
C LEU A 67 10.78 3.33 -9.91
N ARG A 68 10.55 3.77 -11.16
CA ARG A 68 11.60 4.37 -12.00
C ARG A 68 12.11 5.67 -11.41
N THR A 69 11.21 6.55 -10.96
CA THR A 69 11.58 7.84 -10.36
C THR A 69 12.36 7.64 -9.07
N ALA A 70 11.93 6.71 -8.22
CA ALA A 70 12.62 6.40 -6.96
C ALA A 70 13.93 5.59 -7.16
N GLY A 71 14.25 5.16 -8.39
CA GLY A 71 15.39 4.27 -8.66
C GLY A 71 15.26 2.89 -8.00
N LEU A 72 14.04 2.47 -7.65
CA LEU A 72 13.76 1.22 -6.94
C LEU A 72 13.54 0.06 -7.90
N HIS A 73 14.09 -1.11 -7.55
CA HIS A 73 13.84 -2.34 -8.29
C HIS A 73 12.45 -2.91 -7.96
N GLY A 74 11.64 -3.17 -8.99
CA GLY A 74 10.27 -3.65 -8.84
C GLY A 74 10.11 -4.97 -8.05
N HIS A 75 11.13 -5.83 -7.98
CA HIS A 75 11.02 -7.09 -7.24
C HIS A 75 10.92 -6.93 -5.71
N LYS A 76 11.29 -5.76 -5.16
CA LYS A 76 11.16 -5.48 -3.71
C LYS A 76 9.94 -4.62 -3.40
N CYS A 77 9.65 -3.62 -4.23
CA CYS A 77 8.68 -2.57 -3.89
C CYS A 77 7.48 -2.53 -4.87
N ALA A 78 7.21 -3.59 -5.65
CA ALA A 78 6.08 -3.58 -6.59
C ALA A 78 4.72 -3.42 -5.90
N ILE A 79 4.50 -4.12 -4.79
CA ILE A 79 3.22 -4.04 -4.06
C ILE A 79 3.07 -2.66 -3.41
N ASP A 80 4.14 -2.14 -2.80
CA ASP A 80 4.18 -0.78 -2.25
C ASP A 80 3.94 0.28 -3.33
N ALA A 81 4.53 0.13 -4.51
CA ALA A 81 4.33 1.03 -5.63
C ALA A 81 2.88 0.99 -6.15
N MET A 82 2.27 -0.20 -6.21
CA MET A 82 0.85 -0.34 -6.55
C MET A 82 -0.05 0.28 -5.48
N LEU A 83 0.27 0.13 -4.20
CA LEU A 83 -0.45 0.78 -3.09
C LEU A 83 -0.36 2.31 -3.19
N CYS A 84 0.84 2.86 -3.39
CA CYS A 84 1.05 4.30 -3.58
C CYS A 84 0.30 4.83 -4.80
N ALA A 85 0.34 4.12 -5.94
CA ALA A 85 -0.41 4.50 -7.14
C ALA A 85 -1.93 4.48 -6.91
N THR A 86 -2.45 3.44 -6.24
CA THR A 86 -3.86 3.35 -5.83
C THR A 86 -4.25 4.53 -4.92
N ALA A 87 -3.38 4.91 -3.98
CA ALA A 87 -3.62 6.04 -3.08
C ALA A 87 -3.63 7.37 -3.86
N LEU A 88 -2.68 7.60 -4.77
CA LEU A 88 -2.61 8.82 -5.58
C LEU A 88 -3.78 9.00 -6.55
N ALA A 89 -4.40 7.89 -6.97
CA ALA A 89 -5.61 7.90 -7.78
C ALA A 89 -6.85 8.39 -7.02
N GLN A 90 -6.84 8.37 -5.68
CA GLN A 90 -7.90 8.98 -4.88
C GLN A 90 -7.77 10.50 -4.89
N PRO A 91 -8.87 11.26 -4.81
CA PRO A 91 -8.81 12.71 -4.70
C PRO A 91 -8.28 13.16 -3.33
N GLY A 92 -7.61 14.31 -3.28
CA GLY A 92 -7.17 14.93 -2.03
C GLY A 92 -5.83 14.42 -1.49
N ARG A 93 -5.56 14.68 -0.21
CA ARG A 93 -4.39 14.16 0.50
C ARG A 93 -4.69 12.75 1.02
N VAL A 94 -3.67 11.90 1.04
CA VAL A 94 -3.78 10.51 1.49
C VAL A 94 -2.74 10.23 2.57
N THR A 95 -3.13 9.46 3.57
CA THR A 95 -2.25 8.95 4.62
C THR A 95 -2.11 7.44 4.46
N ILE A 96 -0.91 6.96 4.13
CA ILE A 96 -0.58 5.54 4.04
C ILE A 96 -0.14 5.06 5.43
N LEU A 97 -0.82 4.02 5.91
CA LEU A 97 -0.57 3.30 7.15
C LEU A 97 0.25 2.05 6.84
N THR A 98 1.51 2.03 7.27
CA THR A 98 2.45 0.94 6.95
C THR A 98 3.39 0.65 8.10
N SER A 99 3.77 -0.61 8.29
CA SER A 99 4.86 -0.99 9.19
C SER A 99 6.25 -0.73 8.60
N ASP A 100 6.35 -0.67 7.26
CA ASP A 100 7.57 -0.43 6.50
C ASP A 100 7.48 0.98 5.89
N VAL A 101 7.93 1.96 6.68
CA VAL A 101 7.76 3.39 6.34
C VAL A 101 8.80 3.83 5.32
N GLU A 102 9.95 3.18 5.30
CA GLU A 102 11.09 3.47 4.44
C GLU A 102 10.73 3.26 2.97
N ASP A 103 10.17 2.10 2.62
CA ASP A 103 9.79 1.78 1.23
C ASP A 103 8.74 2.75 0.69
N ILE A 104 7.72 3.09 1.51
CA ILE A 104 6.70 4.06 1.13
C ILE A 104 7.29 5.46 0.99
N ALA A 105 8.15 5.90 1.91
CA ALA A 105 8.78 7.22 1.85
C ALA A 105 9.65 7.40 0.61
N MET A 106 10.38 6.35 0.20
CA MET A 106 11.16 6.37 -1.04
C MET A 106 10.27 6.50 -2.28
N LEU A 107 9.14 5.78 -2.32
CA LEU A 107 8.19 5.85 -3.43
C LEU A 107 7.43 7.18 -3.50
N SER A 108 7.19 7.82 -2.36
CA SER A 108 6.39 9.02 -2.24
C SER A 108 7.21 10.32 -2.17
N SER A 109 8.53 10.28 -2.34
CA SER A 109 9.42 11.44 -2.12
C SER A 109 8.98 12.69 -2.87
N ASP A 110 8.51 12.51 -4.11
CA ASP A 110 8.10 13.60 -5.01
C ASP A 110 6.58 13.88 -4.96
N HIS A 111 5.86 13.21 -4.05
CA HIS A 111 4.40 13.21 -3.98
C HIS A 111 3.90 13.80 -2.66
N SER A 112 3.87 15.14 -2.59
CA SER A 112 3.42 15.91 -1.40
C SER A 112 1.97 15.65 -0.92
N ARG A 113 1.19 14.91 -1.72
CA ARG A 113 -0.16 14.45 -1.39
C ARG A 113 -0.17 13.22 -0.49
N ILE A 114 0.91 12.44 -0.47
CA ILE A 114 1.06 11.26 0.40
C ILE A 114 1.70 11.70 1.72
N VAL A 115 1.12 11.24 2.81
CA VAL A 115 1.71 11.26 4.15
C VAL A 115 1.86 9.81 4.59
N THR A 116 2.98 9.46 5.20
CA THR A 116 3.22 8.09 5.70
C THR A 116 3.14 8.10 7.22
N GLU A 117 2.37 7.18 7.80
CA GLU A 117 2.24 6.99 9.25
C GLU A 117 2.49 5.52 9.60
N LYS A 118 3.22 5.28 10.69
CA LYS A 118 3.53 3.95 11.17
C LYS A 118 2.38 3.38 11.99
N VAL A 119 2.03 2.11 11.75
CA VAL A 119 1.07 1.33 12.56
C VAL A 119 1.75 0.35 13.51
#